data_AF-A0A8S3KC57-F1
#
_entry.id   AF-A0A8S3KC57-F1
#
_cell.length_a   1.000
_cell.length_b   1.000
_cell.length_c   1.000
_cell.angle_alpha   90.00
_cell.angle_beta   90.00
_cell.angle_gamma   90.00
#
_symmetry.space_group_name_H-M   'P 1'
#
loop_
_entity.id
_entity.type
_entity.pdbx_description
1 polymer ?
#
loop_
_entity_poly.entity_id
_entity_poly.type
_entity_poly.pdbx_seq_one_letter_code
_entity_poly.pdbx_strand_id
1 'polypeptide(L)'
;TCRLAHISPLNTDGDDLTWSNDATHQFLAVIDQVTPEIEFISFGQDGCFQTNLFVTNSGQYVCVNDYMIHIKKATAIVQPTNIDDNNQTIVQ
;
A
#
# COMPACT_ATOMS: atom_id res chain seq x y z
N THR A 1 13.86 -5.32 -4.65
CA THR A 1 12.82 -4.38 -5.11
C THR A 1 11.78 -4.20 -4.03
N CYS A 2 11.21 -3.01 -3.86
CA CYS A 2 10.20 -2.71 -2.84
C CYS A 2 8.91 -2.21 -3.49
N ARG A 3 7.78 -2.35 -2.80
CA ARG A 3 6.51 -1.70 -3.15
C ARG A 3 5.76 -1.29 -1.88
N LEU A 4 4.86 -0.33 -2.04
CA LEU A 4 3.97 0.10 -0.98
C LEU A 4 3.00 -1.03 -0.61
N ALA A 5 2.97 -1.39 0.68
CA ALA A 5 2.08 -2.39 1.22
C ALA A 5 0.63 -1.91 1.23
N HIS A 6 -0.31 -2.86 1.14
CA HIS A 6 -1.75 -2.67 1.32
C HIS A 6 -2.43 -1.67 0.38
N ILE A 7 -1.78 -1.29 -0.73
CA ILE A 7 -2.36 -0.41 -1.73
C ILE A 7 -2.16 -0.94 -3.15
N SER A 8 -3.09 -0.62 -4.04
CA SER A 8 -3.02 -0.91 -5.47
C SER A 8 -3.34 0.34 -6.30
N PRO A 9 -2.97 0.38 -7.58
CA PRO A 9 -3.51 1.35 -8.53
C PRO A 9 -5.03 1.30 -8.58
N LEU A 10 -5.64 2.40 -9.02
CA LEU A 10 -7.08 2.47 -9.26
C LEU A 10 -7.42 1.65 -10.51
N ASN A 11 -8.32 0.67 -10.39
CA ASN A 11 -8.90 -0.03 -11.54
C ASN A 11 -9.92 0.89 -12.21
N THR A 12 -9.45 1.69 -13.18
CA THR A 12 -10.29 2.69 -13.88
C THR A 12 -10.92 2.13 -15.15
N ASP A 13 -10.30 1.12 -15.77
CA ASP A 13 -10.83 0.39 -16.91
C ASP A 13 -10.37 -1.07 -16.79
N GLY A 14 -11.34 -2.00 -16.80
CA GLY A 14 -11.20 -3.39 -16.35
C GLY A 14 -9.85 -4.06 -16.63
N ASP A 15 -9.17 -4.41 -15.53
CA ASP A 15 -7.97 -5.25 -15.39
C ASP A 15 -6.61 -4.57 -15.59
N ASP A 16 -6.54 -3.27 -15.89
CA ASP A 16 -5.24 -2.57 -15.90
C ASP A 16 -4.81 -2.16 -14.47
N LEU A 17 -3.87 -2.93 -13.90
CA LEU A 17 -3.23 -2.67 -12.61
C LEU A 17 -1.97 -1.81 -12.74
N THR A 18 -2.01 -0.78 -13.57
CA THR A 18 -0.90 0.15 -13.77
C THR A 18 -1.11 1.46 -13.01
N TRP A 19 -0.06 1.97 -12.37
CA TRP A 19 -0.10 3.28 -11.73
C TRP A 19 -0.24 4.38 -12.80
N SER A 20 -1.25 5.24 -12.65
CA SER A 20 -1.39 6.40 -13.52
C SER A 20 -0.25 7.40 -13.30
N ASN A 21 0.10 8.15 -14.35
CA ASN A 21 1.14 9.19 -14.26
C ASN A 21 0.87 10.19 -13.13
N ASP A 22 -0.40 10.56 -12.95
CA ASP A 22 -0.80 11.47 -11.88
C ASP A 22 -0.60 10.85 -10.49
N ALA A 23 -0.91 9.56 -10.29
CA ALA A 23 -0.59 8.88 -9.04
C ALA A 23 0.92 8.84 -8.78
N THR A 24 1.73 8.57 -9.81
CA THR A 24 3.20 8.62 -9.69
C THR A 24 3.71 10.02 -9.35
N HIS A 25 3.16 11.07 -9.95
CA HIS A 25 3.53 12.45 -9.61
C HIS A 25 3.17 12.83 -8.17
N GLN A 26 1.99 12.46 -7.68
CA GLN A 26 1.58 12.74 -6.31
C GLN A 26 2.46 11.98 -5.30
N PHE A 27 2.80 10.73 -5.59
CA PHE A 27 3.74 9.97 -4.79
C PHE A 27 5.11 10.68 -4.71
N LEU A 28 5.68 11.03 -5.86
CA LEU A 28 6.96 11.72 -5.94
C LEU A 28 6.92 13.08 -5.23
N ALA A 29 5.84 13.86 -5.36
CA ALA A 29 5.72 15.15 -4.69
C ALA A 29 5.81 15.07 -3.15
N VAL A 30 5.46 13.91 -2.56
CA VAL A 30 5.54 13.69 -1.11
C VAL A 30 6.91 13.19 -0.66
N ILE A 31 7.60 12.43 -1.50
CA ILE A 31 8.87 11.79 -1.15
C ILE A 31 10.10 12.48 -1.76
N ASP A 32 9.92 13.38 -2.72
CA ASP A 32 11.02 14.10 -3.36
C ASP A 32 11.65 15.05 -2.34
N GLN A 33 12.98 15.10 -2.34
CA GLN A 33 13.80 15.92 -1.43
C GLN A 33 13.65 15.61 0.07
N VAL A 34 12.97 14.53 0.45
CA VAL A 34 12.91 14.03 1.84
C VAL A 34 13.53 12.65 1.94
N THR A 35 14.07 12.32 3.10
CA THR A 35 14.54 10.95 3.39
C THR A 35 13.40 10.19 4.06
N PRO A 36 12.73 9.26 3.37
CA PRO A 36 11.65 8.49 3.98
C PRO A 36 12.18 7.45 4.96
N GLU A 37 11.41 7.23 6.01
CA GLU A 37 11.55 6.05 6.87
C GLU A 37 10.79 4.88 6.25
N ILE A 38 11.38 3.69 6.32
CA ILE A 38 10.84 2.47 5.71
C ILE A 38 10.53 1.49 6.83
N GLU A 39 9.27 1.09 6.93
CA GLU A 39 8.85 -0.03 7.77
C GLU A 39 8.63 -1.26 6.88
N PHE A 40 9.34 -2.35 7.20
CA PHE A 40 9.16 -3.63 6.51
C PHE A 40 7.94 -4.38 7.06
N ILE A 41 7.06 -4.81 6.16
CA ILE A 41 5.85 -5.55 6.52
C ILE A 41 6.01 -7.04 6.21
N SER A 42 6.38 -7.38 4.98
CA SER A 42 6.52 -8.77 4.55
C SER A 42 7.32 -8.90 3.26
N PHE A 43 7.79 -10.10 2.96
CA PHE A 43 8.44 -10.43 1.70
C PHE A 43 7.46 -11.21 0.80
N GLY A 44 7.18 -10.66 -0.38
CA GLY A 44 6.26 -11.26 -1.35
C GLY A 44 6.86 -12.47 -2.05
N GLN A 45 5.99 -13.38 -2.51
CA GLN A 45 6.40 -14.57 -3.29
C GLN A 45 7.08 -14.21 -4.63
N ASP A 46 6.81 -13.01 -5.14
CA ASP A 46 7.43 -12.42 -6.32
C ASP A 46 8.80 -11.76 -6.04
N GLY A 47 9.33 -11.93 -4.83
CA GLY A 47 10.65 -11.41 -4.45
C GLY A 47 10.67 -9.92 -4.10
N CYS A 48 9.50 -9.29 -3.91
CA CYS A 48 9.40 -7.88 -3.55
C CYS A 48 9.14 -7.66 -2.05
N PHE A 49 9.87 -6.72 -1.45
CA PHE A 49 9.60 -6.25 -0.09
C PHE A 49 8.33 -5.39 -0.08
N GLN A 50 7.37 -5.73 0.78
CA GLN A 50 6.19 -4.93 1.07
C GLN A 50 6.53 -3.97 2.21
N THR A 51 6.35 -2.68 2.02
CA THR A 51 6.78 -1.66 2.97
C THR A 51 5.72 -0.59 3.20
N ASN A 52 5.65 -0.07 4.43
CA ASN A 52 5.08 1.25 4.66
C ASN A 52 6.19 2.28 4.52
N LEU A 53 5.86 3.39 3.88
CA LEU A 53 6.78 4.51 3.70
C LEU A 53 6.27 5.69 4.50
N PHE A 54 7.15 6.28 5.32
CA PHE A 54 6.81 7.42 6.16
C PHE A 54 7.71 8.61 5.85
N VAL A 55 7.13 9.80 5.83
CA VAL A 55 7.89 11.05 5.67
C VAL A 55 7.45 12.06 6.71
N THR A 56 8.38 12.94 7.10
CA THR A 56 8.02 14.15 7.85
C THR A 56 7.87 15.31 6.86
N ASN A 57 6.66 15.80 6.68
CA ASN A 57 6.37 16.95 5.83
C ASN A 57 5.72 18.07 6.66
N SER A 58 6.33 19.25 6.68
CA SER A 58 5.83 20.41 7.43
C SER A 58 5.56 20.13 8.92
N GLY A 59 6.38 19.25 9.53
CA GLY A 59 6.25 18.83 10.93
C GLY A 59 5.20 17.74 11.19
N GLN A 60 4.52 17.24 10.15
CA GLN A 60 3.59 16.12 10.25
C GLN A 60 4.26 14.83 9.79
N TYR A 61 4.05 13.75 10.56
CA TYR A 61 4.47 12.42 10.20
C TYR A 61 3.39 11.75 9.36
N VAL A 62 3.70 11.45 8.09
CA VAL A 62 2.73 11.00 7.09
C VAL A 62 3.09 9.60 6.62
N CYS A 63 2.14 8.67 6.73
CA CYS A 63 2.17 7.40 6.02
C CYS A 63 1.83 7.64 4.54
N VAL A 64 2.80 7.47 3.65
CA VAL A 64 2.63 7.73 2.21
C VAL A 64 1.59 6.78 1.61
N ASN A 65 1.51 5.54 2.10
CA ASN A 65 0.52 4.55 1.66
C ASN A 65 -0.91 5.07 1.90
N ASP A 66 -1.18 5.55 3.11
CA ASP A 66 -2.49 6.09 3.50
C ASP A 66 -2.79 7.40 2.78
N TYR A 67 -1.77 8.26 2.62
CA TYR A 67 -1.89 9.49 1.85
C TYR A 67 -2.40 9.21 0.43
N MET A 68 -1.79 8.26 -0.27
CA MET A 68 -2.17 7.90 -1.64
C MET A 68 -3.63 7.40 -1.75
N ILE A 69 -4.11 6.66 -0.75
CA ILE A 69 -5.52 6.28 -0.65
C ILE A 69 -6.40 7.51 -0.39
N HIS A 70 -6.01 8.36 0.56
CA HIS A 70 -6.78 9.53 0.98
C HIS A 70 -7.00 10.52 -0.18
N ILE A 71 -5.99 10.75 -1.00
CA ILE A 71 -6.08 11.61 -2.20
C ILE A 71 -6.70 10.90 -3.42
N LYS A 72 -7.23 9.68 -3.23
CA LYS A 72 -7.87 8.86 -4.27
C LYS A 72 -6.94 8.62 -5.47
N LYS A 73 -5.68 8.30 -5.21
CA LYS A 73 -4.69 7.86 -6.21
C LYS A 73 -4.30 6.39 -6.07
N ALA A 74 -4.74 5.75 -5.00
CA ALA A 74 -4.64 4.31 -4.77
C ALA A 74 -5.93 3.78 -4.16
N THR A 75 -6.12 2.46 -4.25
CA THR A 75 -7.16 1.73 -3.53
C THR A 75 -6.51 0.88 -2.45
N ALA A 76 -7.15 0.78 -1.28
CA ALA A 76 -6.70 -0.12 -0.24
C ALA A 76 -6.90 -1.58 -0.68
N ILE A 77 -5.86 -2.39 -0.56
CA ILE A 77 -5.97 -3.84 -0.70
C ILE A 77 -6.50 -4.34 0.64
N VAL A 78 -7.78 -4.70 0.68
CA VAL A 78 -8.33 -5.46 1.80
C VAL A 78 -7.70 -6.84 1.73
N GLN A 79 -6.72 -7.12 2.61
CA GLN A 79 -6.33 -8.52 2.80
C GLN A 79 -7.57 -9.26 3.32
N PRO A 80 -7.90 -10.45 2.79
CA PRO A 80 -8.91 -11.28 3.41
C PRO A 80 -8.46 -11.50 4.85
N THR A 81 -9.18 -10.92 5.80
CA THR A 81 -9.07 -11.32 7.20
C THR A 81 -9.38 -12.82 7.19
N ASN A 82 -8.46 -13.65 7.66
CA ASN A 82 -8.82 -14.98 8.12
C ASN A 82 -9.85 -14.76 9.22
N ILE A 83 -11.13 -14.74 8.84
CA ILE A 83 -12.20 -15.00 9.79
C ILE A 83 -11.99 -16.48 10.09
N ASP A 84 -11.34 -16.76 11.21
CA ASP A 84 -11.47 -18.04 11.87
C ASP A 84 -12.97 -18.18 12.20
N ASP A 85 -13.72 -18.77 11.27
CA ASP A 85 -15.02 -19.32 11.53
C ASP A 85 -14.81 -20.49 12.49
N ASN A 86 -14.68 -20.17 13.78
CA ASN A 86 -14.83 -21.10 14.90
C ASN A 86 -16.29 -21.57 15.01
N ASN A 87 -16.87 -22.03 13.90
CA ASN A 87 -17.96 -22.98 13.94
C ASN A 87 -17.37 -24.37 13.81
N GLN A 88 -17.21 -24.97 14.99
CA GLN A 88 -17.00 -26.38 15.24
C GLN A 88 -17.50 -27.28 14.10
N THR A 89 -16.62 -28.14 13.59
CA THR A 89 -16.93 -29.58 13.52
C THR A 89 -15.63 -30.35 13.57
N ILE A 90 -15.37 -31.02 14.71
CA ILE A 90 -14.53 -32.20 14.75
C ILE A 90 -15.42 -33.41 14.42
N VAL A 91 -14.80 -34.42 13.81
CA VAL A 91 -15.18 -35.83 13.56
C VAL A 91 -16.24 -36.08 12.47
N GLN A 92 -16.01 -36.96 11.48
CA GLN A 92 -15.12 -38.14 11.36
C GLN A 92 -14.36 -38.17 10.03
#